data_AF-A0A378A6R5-F1
#
_entry.id   AF-A0A378A6R5-F1
#
_cell.length_a   1.000
_cell.length_b   1.000
_cell.length_c   1.000
_cell.angle_alpha   90.00
_cell.angle_beta   90.00
_cell.angle_gamma   90.00
#
_symmetry.space_group_name_H-M   'P 1'
#
loop_
_entity.id
_entity.type
_entity.pdbx_description
1 polymer ?
#
loop_
_entity_poly.entity_id
_entity_poly.type
_entity_poly.pdbx_seq_one_letter_code
_entity_poly.pdbx_strand_id
1 'polypeptide(L)'
;MEEQLIDDLLDATDALLADDAPGWQAGEEDDCVTPRLDKQLLPLVRQQAYELQQLSSQLASLKDALEERKLIEKAKSLLMTHQGMQEEQAWQTLRKMAMDKNQRMVEIARALLMVKAIWPLTPKE
;
A
#
# COMPACT_ATOMS: atom_id res chain seq x y z
N MET A 1 5.45 6.05 -8.61
CA MET A 1 6.04 7.33 -9.03
C MET A 1 6.47 8.13 -7.80
N GLU A 2 5.59 8.49 -6.87
CA GLU A 2 6.01 9.24 -5.66
C GLU A 2 6.91 8.44 -4.69
N GLU A 3 6.61 7.16 -4.42
CA GLU A 3 7.48 6.32 -3.57
C GLU A 3 8.87 6.11 -4.19
N GLN A 4 8.94 5.87 -5.50
CA GLN A 4 10.21 5.74 -6.22
C GLN A 4 11.05 7.02 -6.15
N LEU A 5 10.42 8.20 -6.24
CA LEU A 5 11.13 9.47 -6.11
C LEU A 5 11.67 9.70 -4.70
N ILE A 6 10.97 9.20 -3.67
CA ILE A 6 11.44 9.29 -2.27
C ILE A 6 12.60 8.31 -2.05
N ASP A 7 12.50 7.09 -2.57
CA ASP A 7 13.57 6.09 -2.49
C ASP A 7 14.84 6.56 -3.24
N ASP A 8 14.68 7.09 -4.46
CA ASP A 8 15.78 7.67 -5.24
C ASP A 8 16.44 8.86 -4.52
N LEU A 9 15.64 9.69 -3.83
CA LEU A 9 16.12 10.81 -3.02
C LEU A 9 16.89 10.31 -1.78
N LEU A 10 16.38 9.29 -1.09
CA LEU A 10 17.05 8.67 0.05
C LEU A 10 18.41 8.10 -0.36
N ASP A 11 18.46 7.34 -1.46
CA ASP A 11 19.69 6.78 -2.02
C ASP A 11 20.70 7.85 -2.42
N ALA A 12 20.23 8.94 -3.06
CA ALA A 12 21.09 10.07 -3.41
C ALA A 12 21.64 10.80 -2.16
N THR A 13 20.82 10.98 -1.12
CA THR A 13 21.29 11.58 0.15
C THR A 13 22.26 10.67 0.89
N ASP A 14 22.08 9.35 0.83
CA ASP A 14 23.01 8.37 1.39
C ASP A 14 24.35 8.38 0.66
N ALA A 15 24.33 8.45 -0.68
CA ALA A 15 25.53 8.57 -1.49
C ALA A 15 26.33 9.85 -1.19
N LEU A 16 25.65 10.98 -0.92
CA LEU A 16 26.30 12.23 -0.52
C LEU A 16 26.83 12.21 0.92
N LEU A 17 26.20 11.48 1.84
CA LEU A 17 26.66 11.35 3.23
C LEU A 17 27.86 10.41 3.37
N ALA A 18 28.08 9.50 2.42
CA ALA A 18 29.12 8.48 2.46
C ALA A 18 30.55 8.97 2.13
N ASP A 19 30.75 10.27 1.82
CA ASP A 19 32.07 10.93 1.61
C ASP A 19 32.95 10.36 0.46
N ASP A 20 32.45 9.45 -0.38
CA ASP A 20 33.12 8.95 -1.60
C ASP A 20 32.76 9.80 -2.83
N ALA A 21 32.98 11.11 -2.76
CA ALA A 21 32.92 11.96 -3.95
C ALA A 21 34.31 11.96 -4.65
N PRO A 22 34.46 11.41 -5.88
CA PRO A 22 35.59 11.79 -6.70
C PRO A 22 35.49 13.30 -6.94
N GLY A 23 36.55 14.03 -6.58
CA GLY A 23 36.56 15.48 -6.48
C GLY A 23 35.79 16.18 -7.59
N TRP A 24 34.80 16.99 -7.22
CA TRP A 24 34.17 17.94 -8.11
C TRP A 24 35.24 18.89 -8.66
N GLN A 25 35.76 18.61 -9.85
CA GLN A 25 36.55 19.56 -10.62
C GLN A 25 35.57 20.50 -11.33
N ALA A 26 35.02 21.44 -10.59
CA ALA A 26 34.42 22.66 -11.13
C ALA A 26 35.10 23.84 -10.42
N GLY A 27 35.66 24.74 -11.23
CA GLY A 27 36.54 25.81 -10.79
C GLY A 27 35.96 26.70 -9.71
N GLU A 28 36.83 27.00 -8.74
CA GLU A 28 37.00 28.26 -8.00
C GLU A 28 35.81 29.23 -8.06
N GLU A 29 34.90 29.16 -7.07
CA GLU A 29 34.57 30.28 -6.17
C GLU A 29 34.26 29.67 -4.79
N ASP A 30 35.13 29.98 -3.82
CA ASP A 30 35.05 29.54 -2.42
C ASP A 30 33.88 30.26 -1.73
N ASP A 31 32.74 29.59 -1.64
CA ASP A 31 31.71 29.90 -0.67
C ASP A 31 31.79 28.80 0.41
N CYS A 32 32.77 28.88 1.31
CA CYS A 32 33.08 27.85 2.33
C CYS A 32 31.89 27.51 3.25
N VAL A 33 30.82 28.29 3.16
CA VAL A 33 29.54 28.16 3.85
C VAL A 33 28.61 27.15 3.14
N THR A 34 28.68 27.03 1.81
CA THR A 34 27.78 26.18 1.00
C THR A 34 27.92 24.68 1.28
N PRO A 35 29.13 24.04 1.25
CA PRO A 35 29.23 22.60 1.48
C PRO A 35 28.92 22.21 2.93
N ARG A 36 29.04 23.15 3.88
CA ARG A 36 28.76 22.90 5.29
C ARG A 36 27.26 22.93 5.59
N LEU A 37 26.52 23.83 4.96
CA LEU A 37 25.06 23.86 5.02
C LEU A 37 24.46 22.63 4.34
N ASP A 38 25.02 22.20 3.20
CA ASP A 38 24.57 20.99 2.51
C ASP A 38 24.69 19.76 3.42
N LYS A 39 25.83 19.58 4.09
CA LYS A 39 26.03 18.49 5.07
C LYS A 39 25.08 18.53 6.27
N GLN A 40 24.59 19.71 6.65
CA GLN A 40 23.63 19.87 7.77
C GLN A 40 22.17 19.72 7.32
N LEU A 41 21.84 20.08 6.08
CA LEU A 41 20.50 19.96 5.52
C LEU A 41 20.21 18.54 5.02
N LEU A 42 21.20 17.82 4.52
CA LEU A 42 21.06 16.41 4.09
C LEU A 42 20.41 15.49 5.14
N PRO A 43 20.84 15.46 6.41
CA PRO A 43 20.20 14.60 7.41
C PRO A 43 18.76 15.03 7.73
N LEU A 44 18.44 16.33 7.66
CA LEU A 44 17.08 16.84 7.85
C LEU A 44 16.17 16.44 6.68
N VAL A 45 16.66 16.58 5.45
CA VAL A 45 15.93 16.16 4.23
C VAL A 45 15.70 14.65 4.26
N ARG A 46 16.71 13.86 4.63
CA ARG A 46 16.59 12.41 4.81
C ARG A 46 15.53 12.06 5.84
N GLN A 47 15.55 12.71 7.01
CA GLN A 47 14.55 12.47 8.06
C GLN A 47 13.14 12.79 7.56
N GLN A 48 12.96 13.93 6.90
CA GLN A 48 11.66 14.33 6.36
C GLN A 48 11.17 13.37 5.28
N ALA A 49 12.06 12.92 4.38
CA ALA A 49 11.74 11.94 3.35
C ALA A 49 11.29 10.60 3.96
N TYR A 50 11.96 10.15 5.03
CA TYR A 50 11.59 8.94 5.76
C TYR A 50 10.22 9.06 6.44
N GLU A 51 9.95 10.20 7.10
CA GLU A 51 8.65 10.47 7.71
C GLU A 51 7.52 10.46 6.68
N LEU A 52 7.75 11.07 5.50
CA LEU A 52 6.79 11.04 4.39
C LEU A 52 6.54 9.62 3.87
N GLN A 53 7.57 8.80 3.73
CA GLN A 53 7.44 7.39 3.32
C GLN A 53 6.66 6.56 4.35
N GLN A 54 6.90 6.79 5.65
CA GLN A 54 6.13 6.11 6.69
C GLN A 54 4.66 6.49 6.62
N LEU A 55 4.35 7.78 6.46
CA LEU A 55 2.97 8.24 6.33
C LEU A 55 2.31 7.73 5.05
N SER A 56 3.02 7.70 3.92
CA SER A 56 2.49 7.16 2.66
C SER A 56 2.16 5.67 2.79
N SER A 57 3.06 4.88 3.40
CA SER A 57 2.83 3.45 3.61
C SER A 57 1.66 3.18 4.57
N GLN A 58 1.51 3.99 5.62
CA GLN A 58 0.36 3.90 6.53
C GLN A 58 -0.95 4.22 5.79
N LEU A 59 -0.96 5.26 4.96
CA LEU A 59 -2.12 5.60 4.14
C LEU A 59 -2.46 4.50 3.13
N ALA A 60 -1.45 3.90 2.49
CA ALA A 60 -1.64 2.78 1.58
C ALA A 60 -2.25 1.57 2.31
N SER A 61 -1.66 1.16 3.44
CA SER A 61 -2.15 0.06 4.27
C SER A 61 -3.60 0.27 4.76
N LEU A 62 -3.94 1.49 5.20
CA LEU A 62 -5.30 1.83 5.61
C LEU A 62 -6.29 1.79 4.45
N LYS A 63 -5.89 2.30 3.27
CA LYS A 63 -6.70 2.22 2.05
C LYS A 63 -6.94 0.76 1.66
N ASP A 64 -5.91 -0.07 1.71
CA ASP A 64 -6.01 -1.50 1.42
C ASP A 64 -6.96 -2.19 2.39
N ALA A 65 -6.81 -2.00 3.71
CA ALA A 65 -7.71 -2.58 4.70
C ALA A 65 -9.18 -2.18 4.50
N LEU A 66 -9.43 -0.93 4.08
CA LEU A 66 -10.76 -0.44 3.78
C LEU A 66 -11.34 -1.08 2.51
N GLU A 67 -10.54 -1.22 1.46
CA GLU A 67 -10.94 -1.93 0.25
C GLU A 67 -11.16 -3.43 0.51
N GLU A 68 -10.33 -4.07 1.33
CA GLU A 68 -10.53 -5.46 1.77
C GLU A 68 -11.89 -5.63 2.47
N ARG A 69 -12.24 -4.73 3.40
CA ARG A 69 -13.52 -4.76 4.11
C ARG A 69 -14.70 -4.53 3.16
N LYS A 70 -14.59 -3.61 2.20
CA LYS A 70 -15.62 -3.39 1.17
C LYS A 70 -15.87 -4.65 0.35
N LEU A 71 -14.82 -5.37 -0.03
CA LEU A 71 -14.94 -6.61 -0.80
C LEU A 71 -15.66 -7.69 0.01
N ILE A 72 -15.31 -7.84 1.28
CA ILE A 72 -15.97 -8.78 2.19
C ILE A 72 -17.46 -8.46 2.34
N GLU A 73 -17.81 -7.18 2.56
CA GLU A 73 -19.22 -6.78 2.69
C GLU A 73 -20.00 -6.98 1.38
N LYS A 74 -19.39 -6.71 0.21
CA LYS A 74 -20.00 -6.99 -1.09
C LYS A 74 -20.25 -8.48 -1.30
N ALA A 75 -19.30 -9.33 -0.91
CA ALA A 75 -19.45 -10.79 -0.99
C ALA A 75 -20.54 -11.30 -0.03
N LYS A 76 -20.62 -10.76 1.20
CA LYS A 76 -21.72 -11.06 2.14
C LYS A 76 -23.08 -10.66 1.56
N SER A 77 -23.20 -9.42 1.05
CA SER A 77 -24.43 -8.93 0.42
C SER A 77 -24.85 -9.83 -0.75
N LEU A 78 -23.90 -10.31 -1.55
CA LEU A 78 -24.18 -11.25 -2.63
C LEU A 78 -24.73 -12.59 -2.11
N LEU A 79 -24.12 -13.17 -1.07
CA LEU A 79 -24.61 -14.40 -0.45
C LEU A 79 -26.02 -14.20 0.13
N MET A 80 -26.28 -13.05 0.75
CA MET A 80 -27.61 -12.70 1.27
C MET A 80 -28.65 -12.62 0.14
N THR A 81 -28.35 -11.92 -0.96
CA THR A 81 -29.30 -11.76 -2.08
C THR A 81 -29.54 -13.05 -2.86
N HIS A 82 -28.50 -13.84 -3.13
CA HIS A 82 -28.62 -15.02 -3.99
C HIS A 82 -29.02 -16.30 -3.24
N GLN A 83 -28.56 -16.47 -2.00
CA GLN A 83 -28.83 -17.68 -1.22
C GLN A 83 -29.90 -17.46 -0.14
N GLY A 84 -30.39 -16.22 0.03
CA GLY A 84 -31.39 -15.88 1.04
C GLY A 84 -30.87 -16.06 2.48
N MET A 85 -29.56 -16.01 2.67
CA MET A 85 -28.92 -16.21 3.96
C MET A 85 -28.95 -14.94 4.81
N GLN A 86 -28.98 -15.12 6.15
CA GLN A 86 -28.78 -14.01 7.07
C GLN A 86 -27.31 -13.57 7.10
N GLU A 87 -27.05 -12.34 7.55
CA GLU A 87 -25.69 -11.77 7.55
C GLU A 87 -24.67 -12.64 8.29
N GLU A 88 -25.05 -13.18 9.44
CA GLU A 88 -24.19 -14.04 10.26
C GLU A 88 -23.85 -15.36 9.53
N GLN A 89 -24.84 -15.96 8.86
CA GLN A 89 -24.65 -17.18 8.08
C GLN A 89 -23.75 -16.93 6.86
N ALA A 90 -23.92 -15.79 6.18
CA ALA A 90 -23.07 -15.39 5.07
C ALA A 90 -21.60 -15.22 5.51
N TRP A 91 -21.37 -14.60 6.67
CA TRP A 91 -20.03 -14.44 7.23
C TRP A 91 -19.40 -15.79 7.63
N GLN A 92 -20.15 -16.65 8.33
CA GLN A 92 -19.68 -17.98 8.69
C GLN A 92 -19.33 -18.83 7.47
N THR A 93 -20.15 -18.75 6.42
CA THR A 93 -19.91 -19.46 5.16
C THR A 93 -18.66 -18.94 4.45
N LEU A 94 -18.49 -17.61 4.36
CA LEU A 94 -17.29 -16.99 3.81
C LEU A 94 -16.02 -17.40 4.57
N ARG A 95 -16.09 -17.40 5.91
CA ARG A 95 -15.01 -17.83 6.79
C ARG A 95 -14.68 -19.30 6.62
N LYS A 96 -15.70 -20.17 6.52
CA LYS A 96 -15.52 -21.60 6.29
C LYS A 96 -14.85 -21.86 4.95
N MET A 97 -15.30 -21.20 3.88
CA MET A 97 -14.66 -21.30 2.56
C MET A 97 -13.20 -20.84 2.58
N ALA A 98 -12.89 -19.77 3.33
CA ALA A 98 -11.52 -19.30 3.50
C ALA A 98 -10.64 -20.34 4.22
N MET A 99 -11.16 -20.97 5.27
CA MET A 99 -10.47 -22.07 5.98
C MET A 99 -10.27 -23.29 5.09
N ASP A 100 -11.31 -23.74 4.39
CA ASP A 100 -11.28 -24.92 3.52
C ASP A 100 -10.30 -24.76 2.35
N LYS A 101 -10.09 -23.52 1.90
CA LYS A 101 -9.13 -23.18 0.83
C LYS A 101 -7.78 -22.72 1.34
N ASN A 102 -7.58 -22.62 2.66
CA ASN A 102 -6.40 -22.05 3.28
C ASN A 102 -5.99 -20.69 2.69
N GLN A 103 -6.98 -19.83 2.45
CA GLN A 103 -6.84 -18.54 1.79
C GLN A 103 -7.35 -17.41 2.68
N ARG A 104 -6.93 -16.17 2.40
CA ARG A 104 -7.47 -15.02 3.14
C ARG A 104 -8.93 -14.81 2.78
N MET A 105 -9.73 -14.37 3.75
CA MET A 105 -11.16 -14.14 3.54
C MET A 105 -11.45 -13.13 2.42
N VAL A 106 -10.56 -12.15 2.22
CA VAL A 106 -10.67 -11.18 1.12
C VAL A 106 -10.47 -11.81 -0.26
N GLU A 107 -9.61 -12.83 -0.37
CA GLU A 107 -9.33 -13.52 -1.64
C GLU A 107 -10.55 -14.34 -2.06
N ILE A 108 -11.18 -15.04 -1.11
CA ILE A 108 -12.46 -15.73 -1.34
C ILE A 108 -13.55 -14.73 -1.72
N ALA A 109 -13.63 -13.59 -1.04
CA ALA A 109 -14.59 -12.54 -1.38
C ALA A 109 -14.38 -12.02 -2.82
N ARG A 110 -13.13 -11.79 -3.23
CA ARG A 110 -12.79 -11.41 -4.62
C ARG A 110 -13.16 -12.49 -5.62
N ALA A 111 -12.81 -13.75 -5.33
CA ALA A 111 -13.16 -14.88 -6.19
C ALA A 111 -14.67 -15.02 -6.36
N LEU A 112 -15.44 -14.89 -5.27
CA LEU A 112 -16.90 -14.93 -5.31
C LEU A 112 -17.48 -13.79 -6.15
N LEU A 113 -16.93 -12.58 -6.04
CA LEU A 113 -17.34 -11.42 -6.85
C LEU A 113 -16.97 -11.58 -8.33
N MET A 114 -15.87 -12.24 -8.67
CA MET A 114 -15.54 -12.59 -10.06
C MET A 114 -16.51 -13.62 -10.63
N VAL A 115 -16.83 -14.66 -9.85
CA VAL A 115 -17.77 -15.72 -10.25
C VAL A 115 -19.21 -15.20 -10.32
N LYS A 116 -19.55 -14.08 -9.67
CA LYS A 116 -20.86 -13.39 -9.84
C LYS A 116 -21.25 -13.22 -11.31
N ALA A 117 -20.29 -12.95 -12.20
CA ALA A 117 -20.56 -12.80 -13.63
C ALA A 117 -21.09 -14.09 -14.29
N ILE A 118 -20.89 -15.23 -13.64
CA ILE A 118 -21.22 -16.58 -14.12
C ILE A 118 -22.45 -17.13 -13.38
N TRP A 119 -22.78 -16.62 -12.19
CA TRP A 119 -23.93 -17.11 -11.43
C TRP A 119 -25.24 -16.63 -12.10
N PRO A 120 -26.14 -17.54 -12.51
CA PRO A 120 -27.41 -17.15 -13.10
C PRO A 120 -28.22 -16.37 -12.05
N LEU A 121 -28.77 -15.23 -12.47
CA LEU A 121 -29.88 -14.59 -11.77
C LEU A 121 -30.96 -15.65 -11.56
N THR A 122 -31.05 -16.23 -10.37
CA THR A 122 -32.24 -16.96 -9.97
C THR A 122 -33.13 -15.95 -9.25
N PRO A 123 -34.05 -15.25 -9.96
CA PRO A 123 -35.17 -14.64 -9.27
C PRO A 123 -35.93 -15.80 -8.63
N LYS A 124 -35.93 -15.83 -7.30
CA LYS A 124 -36.80 -16.73 -6.57
C LYS A 124 -38.18 -16.09 -6.59
N GLU A 125 -39.08 -16.65 -7.42
CA GLU A 125 -40.53 -16.41 -7.38
C GLU A 125 -41.11 -16.64 -5.97
#